data_AF-A0A2I0D8R0-F1
#
_entry.id   AF-A0A2I0D8R0-F1
#
_cell.length_a   1.000
_cell.length_b   1.000
_cell.length_c   1.000
_cell.angle_alpha   90.00
_cell.angle_beta   90.00
_cell.angle_gamma   90.00
#
_symmetry.space_group_name_H-M   'P 1'
#
loop_
_entity.id
_entity.type
_entity.pdbx_description
1 polymer ?
#
loop_
_entity_poly.entity_id
_entity_poly.type
_entity_poly.pdbx_seq_one_letter_code
_entity_poly.pdbx_strand_id
1 'polypeptide(L)'
;MTILSENSILNRLPAEIKKNDFLIFDAVRFSFDILEHNFAVLEKRLLDLSLHQKKEVPITFHYAWSIIDYTDRIRDLLIKLPWEQPNEIIGKFKHLKYFRNTFQHLGGKRDLIINKRSPLFGVLSWFYKDLKTGEFTPHTLISGIERGSKFEWTVPELNDSEKEINSILLQTLAGGKVMNAELNEIMKDLRSLCLELEKRIEQLCVDKNLIAPNWERKQDILIKIKQEKK
;
A
#
# COMPACT_ATOMS: atom_id res chain seq x y z
N MET A 1 5.85 -9.34 -2.40
CA MET A 1 5.89 -9.44 -0.93
C MET A 1 4.52 -9.90 -0.48
N THR A 2 4.43 -10.90 0.40
CA THR A 2 3.14 -11.42 0.89
C THR A 2 2.86 -10.86 2.28
N ILE A 3 1.70 -10.23 2.43
CA ILE A 3 1.10 -9.73 3.67
C ILE A 3 0.20 -10.81 4.28
N LEU A 4 -0.65 -11.43 3.45
CA LEU A 4 -1.68 -12.38 3.87
C LEU A 4 -1.30 -13.80 3.46
N SER A 5 -1.17 -14.69 4.44
CA SER A 5 -0.89 -16.10 4.14
C SER A 5 -2.14 -16.84 3.69
N GLU A 6 -1.99 -17.92 2.92
CA GLU A 6 -3.12 -18.77 2.51
C GLU A 6 -3.92 -19.28 3.72
N ASN A 7 -3.23 -19.60 4.82
CA ASN A 7 -3.82 -20.09 6.06
C ASN A 7 -4.26 -18.99 7.04
N SER A 8 -4.23 -17.72 6.63
CA SER A 8 -4.63 -16.59 7.45
C SER A 8 -6.00 -16.79 8.09
N ILE A 9 -6.15 -16.43 9.37
CA ILE A 9 -7.47 -16.39 10.03
C ILE A 9 -8.39 -15.34 9.38
N LEU A 10 -7.85 -14.33 8.69
CA LEU A 10 -8.62 -13.36 7.92
C LEU A 10 -9.32 -13.98 6.70
N ASN A 11 -8.81 -15.10 6.16
CA ASN A 11 -9.49 -15.91 5.14
C ASN A 11 -10.52 -16.88 5.75
N ARG A 12 -10.53 -17.02 7.08
CA ARG A 12 -11.29 -18.03 7.82
C ARG A 12 -12.01 -17.43 9.02
N LEU A 13 -12.47 -16.18 8.87
CA LEU A 13 -13.12 -15.43 9.95
C LEU A 13 -14.33 -16.19 10.52
N PRO A 14 -14.42 -16.45 11.83
CA PRO A 14 -15.59 -17.06 12.43
C PRO A 14 -16.88 -16.27 12.15
N ALA A 15 -17.94 -16.99 11.78
CA ALA A 15 -19.24 -16.38 11.45
C ALA A 15 -19.93 -15.74 12.67
N GLU A 16 -19.51 -16.16 13.86
CA GLU A 16 -20.01 -15.72 15.17
C GLU A 16 -19.41 -14.37 15.60
N ILE A 17 -18.39 -13.85 14.91
CA ILE A 17 -17.90 -12.49 15.12
C ILE A 17 -19.05 -11.50 14.84
N LYS A 18 -19.12 -10.44 15.65
CA LYS A 18 -20.12 -9.38 15.48
C LYS A 18 -20.08 -8.86 14.04
N LYS A 19 -21.24 -8.76 13.39
CA LYS A 19 -21.37 -8.39 11.96
C LYS A 19 -20.54 -7.17 11.55
N ASN A 20 -20.53 -6.10 12.36
CA ASN A 20 -19.75 -4.90 12.04
C ASN A 20 -18.24 -5.16 12.01
N ASP A 21 -17.74 -5.93 12.98
CA ASP A 21 -16.32 -6.26 13.10
C ASP A 21 -15.93 -7.23 11.97
N PHE A 22 -16.81 -8.20 11.66
CA PHE A 22 -16.64 -9.11 10.51
C PHE A 22 -16.47 -8.35 9.20
N LEU A 23 -17.34 -7.37 8.92
CA LEU A 23 -17.25 -6.53 7.71
C LEU A 23 -15.96 -5.70 7.68
N ILE A 24 -15.49 -5.20 8.83
CA ILE A 24 -14.21 -4.50 8.92
C ILE A 24 -13.06 -5.44 8.56
N PHE A 25 -13.02 -6.64 9.15
CA PHE A 25 -11.95 -7.60 8.88
C PHE A 25 -11.94 -8.09 7.43
N ASP A 26 -13.10 -8.37 6.84
CA ASP A 26 -13.17 -8.78 5.43
C ASP A 26 -12.73 -7.66 4.49
N ALA A 27 -13.13 -6.41 4.75
CA ALA A 27 -12.66 -5.26 3.99
C ALA A 27 -11.14 -5.04 4.12
N VAL A 28 -10.58 -5.28 5.30
CA VAL A 28 -9.13 -5.21 5.55
C VAL A 28 -8.40 -6.33 4.81
N ARG A 29 -8.88 -7.57 4.91
CA ARG A 29 -8.35 -8.73 4.16
C ARG A 29 -8.28 -8.42 2.66
N PHE A 30 -9.40 -8.02 2.07
CA PHE A 30 -9.46 -7.70 0.65
C PHE A 30 -8.54 -6.52 0.27
N SER A 31 -8.36 -5.55 1.18
CA SER A 31 -7.43 -4.44 0.97
C SER A 31 -5.97 -4.90 0.99
N PHE A 32 -5.61 -5.89 1.82
CA PHE A 32 -4.27 -6.48 1.80
C PHE A 32 -3.99 -7.19 0.46
N ASP A 33 -4.94 -7.95 -0.07
CA ASP A 33 -4.80 -8.61 -1.38
C ASP A 33 -4.55 -7.57 -2.51
N ILE A 34 -5.28 -6.46 -2.49
CA ILE A 34 -5.09 -5.36 -3.44
C ILE A 34 -3.71 -4.70 -3.28
N LEU A 35 -3.25 -4.49 -2.03
CA LEU A 35 -1.95 -3.90 -1.75
C LEU A 35 -0.80 -4.76 -2.26
N GLU A 36 -0.86 -6.07 -2.03
CA GLU A 36 0.12 -7.03 -2.56
C GLU A 36 0.19 -6.98 -4.08
N HIS A 37 -0.97 -7.04 -4.75
CA HIS A 37 -1.05 -6.97 -6.20
C HIS A 37 -0.46 -5.66 -6.73
N ASN A 38 -0.89 -4.52 -6.18
CA ASN A 38 -0.44 -3.21 -6.62
C ASN A 38 1.06 -3.00 -6.41
N PHE A 39 1.61 -3.48 -5.29
CA PHE A 39 3.04 -3.39 -5.02
C PHE A 39 3.86 -4.26 -5.98
N ALA A 40 3.42 -5.50 -6.24
CA ALA A 40 4.09 -6.39 -7.19
C ALA A 40 4.07 -5.81 -8.62
N VAL A 41 2.94 -5.24 -9.04
CA VAL A 41 2.86 -4.57 -10.35
C VAL A 41 3.74 -3.33 -10.37
N LEU A 42 3.80 -2.54 -9.29
CA LEU A 42 4.69 -1.39 -9.20
C LEU A 42 6.15 -1.80 -9.33
N GLU A 43 6.62 -2.80 -8.56
CA GLU A 43 7.99 -3.34 -8.65
C GLU A 43 8.33 -3.72 -10.10
N LYS A 44 7.46 -4.48 -10.77
CA LYS A 44 7.65 -4.89 -12.16
C LYS A 44 7.76 -3.69 -13.11
N ARG A 45 6.91 -2.67 -12.94
CA ARG A 45 6.92 -1.48 -13.80
C ARG A 45 8.17 -0.63 -13.60
N LEU A 46 8.66 -0.51 -12.36
CA LEU A 46 9.90 0.19 -12.07
C LEU A 46 11.12 -0.54 -12.65
N LEU A 47 11.10 -1.87 -12.64
CA LEU A 47 12.10 -2.69 -13.33
C LEU A 47 12.08 -2.43 -14.84
N ASP A 48 10.91 -2.50 -15.47
CA ASP A 48 10.77 -2.23 -16.90
C ASP A 48 11.25 -0.82 -17.28
N LEU A 49 10.97 0.19 -16.44
CA LEU A 49 11.44 1.56 -16.62
C LEU A 49 12.96 1.69 -16.50
N SER A 50 13.57 0.93 -15.59
CA SER A 50 15.02 0.92 -15.37
C SER A 50 15.77 0.30 -16.57
N LEU A 51 15.16 -0.68 -17.23
CA LEU A 51 15.78 -1.42 -18.32
C LEU A 51 15.47 -0.85 -19.71
N HIS A 52 14.25 -0.37 -19.96
CA HIS A 52 13.74 -0.11 -21.32
C HIS A 52 13.31 1.33 -21.58
N GLN A 53 13.40 2.22 -20.58
CA GLN A 53 13.03 3.65 -20.65
C GLN A 53 11.60 3.95 -21.19
N LYS A 54 10.69 2.97 -21.28
CA LYS A 54 9.32 3.18 -21.77
C LYS A 54 8.45 3.87 -20.73
N LYS A 55 8.09 5.13 -20.97
CA LYS A 55 7.43 6.01 -19.99
C LYS A 55 5.92 5.89 -19.98
N GLU A 56 5.39 4.90 -19.27
CA GLU A 56 3.97 4.90 -18.86
C GLU A 56 3.85 5.49 -17.44
N VAL A 57 4.06 6.81 -17.37
CA VAL A 57 4.18 7.56 -16.11
C VAL A 57 2.89 7.54 -15.28
N PRO A 58 1.70 7.91 -15.83
CA PRO A 58 0.50 8.09 -15.00
C PRO A 58 0.08 6.82 -14.26
N ILE A 59 0.12 5.68 -14.94
CA ILE A 59 -0.27 4.39 -14.35
C ILE A 59 0.75 3.89 -13.31
N THR A 60 2.03 4.23 -13.46
CA THR A 60 3.06 3.90 -12.45
C THR A 60 2.81 4.68 -11.15
N PHE A 61 2.47 5.98 -11.27
CA PHE A 61 2.04 6.77 -10.12
C PHE A 61 0.72 6.29 -9.51
N HIS A 62 -0.22 5.80 -10.32
CA HIS A 62 -1.47 5.22 -9.81
C HIS A 62 -1.18 4.10 -8.81
N TYR A 63 -0.33 3.13 -9.14
CA TYR A 63 0.00 2.03 -8.22
C TYR A 63 0.68 2.52 -6.94
N ALA A 64 1.62 3.47 -7.03
CA ALA A 64 2.26 4.08 -5.86
C ALA A 64 1.24 4.77 -4.94
N TRP A 65 0.33 5.56 -5.50
CA TRP A 65 -0.73 6.24 -4.75
C TRP A 65 -1.79 5.28 -4.20
N SER A 66 -2.10 4.20 -4.91
CA SER A 66 -3.01 3.16 -4.42
C SER A 66 -2.47 2.51 -3.15
N ILE A 67 -1.16 2.29 -3.03
CA ILE A 67 -0.57 1.77 -1.79
C ILE A 67 -0.86 2.70 -0.61
N ILE A 68 -0.66 4.01 -0.79
CA ILE A 68 -0.96 5.02 0.23
C ILE A 68 -2.45 5.03 0.59
N ASP A 69 -3.33 5.04 -0.41
CA ASP A 69 -4.78 5.13 -0.21
C ASP A 69 -5.34 3.89 0.51
N TYR A 70 -4.96 2.68 0.08
CA TYR A 70 -5.42 1.45 0.75
C TYR A 70 -4.84 1.30 2.16
N THR A 71 -3.60 1.72 2.40
CA THR A 71 -3.02 1.74 3.76
C THR A 71 -3.81 2.67 4.69
N ASP A 72 -4.13 3.88 4.21
CA ASP A 72 -4.92 4.85 4.97
C ASP A 72 -6.35 4.36 5.22
N ARG A 73 -6.97 3.68 4.25
CA ARG A 73 -8.29 3.04 4.40
C ARG A 73 -8.28 1.93 5.44
N ILE A 74 -7.26 1.06 5.46
CA ILE A 74 -7.10 0.02 6.48
C ILE A 74 -7.03 0.68 7.86
N ARG A 75 -6.21 1.72 8.03
CA ARG A 75 -6.12 2.49 9.28
C ARG A 75 -7.48 3.03 9.72
N ASP A 76 -8.22 3.65 8.80
CA ASP A 76 -9.53 4.26 9.05
C ASP A 76 -10.64 3.22 9.33
N LEU A 77 -10.49 1.98 8.87
CA LEU A 77 -11.39 0.87 9.18
C LEU A 77 -11.08 0.29 10.56
N LEU A 78 -9.81 -0.02 10.83
CA LEU A 78 -9.39 -0.67 12.07
C LEU A 78 -9.60 0.22 13.31
N ILE A 79 -9.46 1.54 13.18
CA ILE A 79 -9.73 2.47 14.30
C ILE A 79 -11.20 2.45 14.77
N LYS A 80 -12.11 1.84 14.01
CA LYS A 80 -13.53 1.70 14.39
C LYS A 80 -13.78 0.47 15.26
N LEU A 81 -12.79 -0.41 15.41
CA LEU A 81 -12.90 -1.59 16.28
C LEU A 81 -12.85 -1.12 17.74
N PRO A 82 -13.70 -1.68 18.63
CA PRO A 82 -13.86 -1.18 19.99
C PRO A 82 -12.61 -1.33 20.86
N TRP A 83 -11.69 -2.20 20.46
CA TRP A 83 -10.46 -2.52 21.19
C TRP A 83 -9.22 -1.85 20.60
N GLU A 84 -9.29 -1.22 19.43
CA GLU A 84 -8.12 -0.59 18.81
C GLU A 84 -7.95 0.85 19.32
N GLN A 85 -6.73 1.22 19.67
CA GLN A 85 -6.39 2.60 20.05
C GLN A 85 -5.63 3.32 18.93
N PRO A 86 -5.84 4.64 18.72
CA PRO A 86 -5.26 5.38 17.58
C PRO A 86 -3.73 5.35 17.46
N ASN A 87 -3.02 5.08 18.56
CA ASN A 87 -1.56 5.08 18.62
C ASN A 87 -0.97 3.66 18.76
N GLU A 88 -1.80 2.60 18.71
CA GLU A 88 -1.33 1.22 18.73
C GLU A 88 -0.89 0.76 17.33
N ILE A 89 -1.45 -0.34 16.82
CA ILE A 89 -0.93 -1.03 15.62
C ILE A 89 -1.10 -0.15 14.39
N ILE A 90 -2.14 0.69 14.38
CA ILE A 90 -2.44 1.61 13.28
C ILE A 90 -1.67 2.94 13.35
N GLY A 91 -1.00 3.23 14.49
CA GLY A 91 -0.37 4.53 14.76
C GLY A 91 0.72 4.89 13.75
N LYS A 92 1.45 3.87 13.26
CA LYS A 92 2.52 4.02 12.25
C LYS A 92 2.02 4.68 10.96
N PHE A 93 0.75 4.47 10.59
CA PHE A 93 0.19 4.95 9.32
C PHE A 93 -0.50 6.32 9.43
N LYS A 94 -0.51 6.96 10.60
CA LYS A 94 -1.21 8.24 10.83
C LYS A 94 -0.76 9.34 9.87
N HIS A 95 0.54 9.37 9.55
CA HIS A 95 1.14 10.37 8.67
C HIS A 95 0.65 10.28 7.20
N LEU A 96 0.18 9.10 6.76
CA LEU A 96 -0.29 8.86 5.39
C LEU A 96 -1.60 9.59 5.06
N LYS A 97 -2.38 10.00 6.08
CA LYS A 97 -3.59 10.81 5.89
C LYS A 97 -3.30 12.11 5.15
N TYR A 98 -2.15 12.72 5.43
CA TYR A 98 -1.75 13.96 4.78
C TYR A 98 -1.43 13.76 3.29
N PHE A 99 -0.85 12.61 2.94
CA PHE A 99 -0.60 12.23 1.54
C PHE A 99 -1.92 12.03 0.79
N ARG A 100 -2.81 11.18 1.31
CA ARG A 100 -4.12 10.92 0.70
C ARG A 100 -4.92 12.19 0.49
N ASN A 101 -4.98 13.06 1.50
CA ASN A 101 -5.68 14.34 1.41
C ASN A 101 -5.09 15.28 0.36
N THR A 102 -3.77 15.20 0.06
CA THR A 102 -3.18 15.93 -1.06
C THR A 102 -3.74 15.44 -2.38
N PHE A 103 -3.73 14.12 -2.61
CA PHE A 103 -4.19 13.54 -3.86
C PHE A 103 -5.70 13.74 -4.09
N GLN A 104 -6.52 13.62 -3.03
CA GLN A 104 -7.98 13.70 -3.14
C GLN A 104 -8.51 15.15 -3.20
N HIS A 105 -7.74 16.15 -2.76
CA HIS A 105 -8.17 17.55 -2.70
C HIS A 105 -7.21 18.49 -3.44
N LEU A 106 -6.76 18.09 -4.64
CA LEU A 106 -5.82 18.86 -5.47
C LEU A 106 -6.32 20.28 -5.80
N GLY A 107 -7.63 20.46 -5.97
CA GLY A 107 -8.23 21.76 -6.32
C GLY A 107 -7.95 22.88 -5.30
N GLY A 108 -7.84 22.55 -4.02
CA GLY A 108 -7.57 23.52 -2.95
C GLY A 108 -6.08 23.84 -2.74
N LYS A 109 -5.17 23.17 -3.46
CA LYS A 109 -3.71 23.24 -3.20
C LYS A 109 -2.91 23.90 -4.33
N ARG A 110 -3.58 24.44 -5.35
CA ARG A 110 -2.94 25.00 -6.56
C ARG A 110 -1.84 26.01 -6.25
N ASP A 111 -2.12 26.99 -5.39
CA ASP A 111 -1.18 28.09 -5.13
C ASP A 111 0.06 27.60 -4.37
N LEU A 112 -0.11 26.63 -3.48
CA LEU A 112 0.99 25.94 -2.78
C LEU A 112 1.89 25.17 -3.75
N ILE A 113 1.29 24.46 -4.71
CA ILE A 113 2.01 23.69 -5.75
C ILE A 113 2.81 24.64 -6.65
N ILE A 114 2.21 25.76 -7.08
CA ILE A 114 2.89 26.78 -7.89
C ILE A 114 4.08 27.36 -7.12
N ASN A 115 3.86 27.80 -5.87
CA ASN A 115 4.88 28.46 -5.07
C ASN A 115 6.06 27.55 -4.73
N LYS A 116 5.81 26.26 -4.51
CA LYS A 116 6.85 25.27 -4.19
C LYS A 116 7.44 24.59 -5.43
N ARG A 117 6.94 24.89 -6.63
CA ARG A 117 7.32 24.25 -7.90
C ARG A 117 7.30 22.71 -7.84
N SER A 118 6.45 22.16 -6.97
CA SER A 118 6.37 20.71 -6.74
C SER A 118 5.57 20.06 -7.87
N PRO A 119 5.95 18.85 -8.34
CA PRO A 119 5.10 18.07 -9.24
C PRO A 119 3.80 17.67 -8.53
N LEU A 120 2.69 17.72 -9.28
CA LEU A 120 1.33 17.59 -8.73
C LEU A 120 1.08 16.22 -8.08
N PHE A 121 1.46 15.15 -8.77
CA PHE A 121 1.34 13.78 -8.26
C PHE A 121 2.62 13.29 -7.57
N GLY A 122 3.58 14.19 -7.34
CA GLY A 122 4.83 13.91 -6.67
C GLY A 122 5.94 13.38 -7.57
N VAL A 123 6.96 12.85 -6.92
CA VAL A 123 8.14 12.20 -7.50
C VAL A 123 8.26 10.81 -6.92
N LEU A 124 8.53 9.85 -7.79
CA LEU A 124 8.81 8.48 -7.42
C LEU A 124 10.28 8.20 -7.66
N SER A 125 11.01 7.80 -6.63
CA SER A 125 12.43 7.44 -6.73
C SER A 125 12.64 6.01 -6.28
N TRP A 126 13.61 5.32 -6.86
CA TRP A 126 13.95 3.94 -6.50
C TRP A 126 15.41 3.64 -6.86
N PHE A 127 15.93 2.53 -6.33
CA PHE A 127 17.26 2.02 -6.65
C PHE A 127 17.12 0.71 -7.42
N TYR A 128 17.67 0.68 -8.63
CA TYR A 128 17.81 -0.54 -9.42
C TYR A 128 19.15 -1.20 -9.08
N LYS A 129 19.13 -2.49 -8.75
CA LYS A 129 20.31 -3.34 -8.58
C LYS A 129 20.42 -4.29 -9.76
N ASP A 130 21.53 -4.24 -10.49
CA ASP A 130 21.85 -5.30 -11.44
C ASP A 130 22.35 -6.53 -10.66
N LEU A 131 21.58 -7.62 -10.67
CA LEU A 131 21.92 -8.82 -9.90
C LEU A 131 23.17 -9.56 -10.41
N LYS A 132 23.64 -9.29 -11.63
CA LYS A 132 24.86 -9.91 -12.19
C LYS A 132 26.10 -9.16 -11.75
N THR A 133 26.07 -7.83 -11.77
CA THR A 133 27.23 -6.98 -11.45
C THR A 133 27.23 -6.51 -9.99
N GLY A 134 26.06 -6.49 -9.34
CA GLY A 134 25.86 -5.92 -8.02
C GLY A 134 25.77 -4.38 -8.01
N GLU A 135 25.84 -3.73 -9.16
CA GLU A 135 25.82 -2.26 -9.27
C GLU A 135 24.43 -1.68 -8.96
N PHE A 136 24.41 -0.52 -8.31
CA PHE A 136 23.20 0.22 -7.97
C PHE A 136 23.08 1.50 -8.79
N THR A 137 21.93 1.67 -9.44
CA THR A 137 21.60 2.87 -10.20
C THR A 137 20.35 3.54 -9.62
N PRO A 138 20.46 4.77 -9.09
CA PRO A 138 19.30 5.53 -8.64
C PRO A 138 18.48 6.00 -9.84
N HIS A 139 17.17 5.91 -9.70
CA HIS A 139 16.21 6.33 -10.70
C HIS A 139 15.17 7.27 -10.09
N THR A 140 14.72 8.23 -10.88
CA THR A 140 13.71 9.20 -10.48
C THR A 140 12.73 9.42 -11.62
N LEU A 141 11.44 9.35 -11.28
CA LEU A 141 10.33 9.64 -12.16
C LEU A 141 9.52 10.80 -11.60
N ILE A 142 9.35 11.84 -12.40
CA ILE A 142 8.66 13.07 -12.01
C ILE A 142 7.30 13.08 -12.70
N SER A 143 6.24 13.32 -11.93
CA SER A 143 4.89 13.44 -12.51
C SER A 143 4.67 14.81 -13.16
N GLY A 144 4.02 14.80 -14.32
CA GLY A 144 3.63 16.03 -15.02
C GLY A 144 4.82 16.80 -15.61
N ILE A 145 4.83 18.12 -15.41
CA ILE A 145 5.85 19.03 -15.95
C ILE A 145 6.82 19.40 -14.82
N GLU A 146 8.10 19.07 -15.01
CA GLU A 146 9.21 19.46 -14.13
C GLU A 146 9.43 20.98 -14.17
N ARG A 147 9.63 21.62 -13.01
CA ARG A 147 9.72 23.08 -12.87
C ARG A 147 10.93 23.53 -12.03
N GLY A 148 12.03 22.78 -12.04
CA GLY A 148 13.20 23.00 -11.18
C GLY A 148 12.96 22.60 -9.73
N SER A 149 12.20 21.54 -9.52
CA SER A 149 11.91 21.01 -8.20
C SER A 149 13.14 20.32 -7.61
N LYS A 150 13.43 20.62 -6.34
CA LYS A 150 14.56 20.03 -5.60
C LYS A 150 14.08 18.80 -4.87
N PHE A 151 14.75 17.67 -5.11
CA PHE A 151 14.49 16.41 -4.42
C PHE A 151 15.80 15.94 -3.81
N GLU A 152 15.72 15.48 -2.57
CA GLU A 152 16.83 14.88 -1.86
C GLU A 152 16.47 13.42 -1.56
N TRP A 153 17.44 12.54 -1.73
CA TRP A 153 17.36 11.17 -1.25
C TRP A 153 18.67 10.79 -0.59
N THR A 154 18.57 9.96 0.42
CA THR A 154 19.72 9.25 0.99
C THR A 154 19.89 7.94 0.23
N VAL A 155 21.12 7.62 -0.16
CA VAL A 155 21.43 6.30 -0.72
C VAL A 155 21.30 5.29 0.41
N PRO A 156 20.37 4.33 0.31
CA PRO A 156 20.20 3.31 1.34
C PRO A 156 21.35 2.30 1.26
N GLU A 157 21.70 1.69 2.40
CA GLU A 157 22.60 0.54 2.41
C GLU A 157 21.87 -0.67 1.83
N LEU A 158 22.26 -1.08 0.62
CA LEU A 158 21.58 -2.13 -0.14
C LEU A 158 22.46 -3.34 -0.46
N ASN A 159 23.67 -3.42 0.12
CA ASN A 159 24.66 -4.45 -0.24
C ASN A 159 24.08 -5.87 -0.14
N ASP A 160 23.27 -6.15 0.88
CA ASP A 160 22.65 -7.46 1.12
C ASP A 160 21.30 -7.65 0.42
N SER A 161 20.83 -6.69 -0.37
CA SER A 161 19.56 -6.84 -1.08
C SER A 161 19.67 -7.85 -2.21
N GLU A 162 18.76 -8.84 -2.23
CA GLU A 162 18.62 -9.81 -3.32
C GLU A 162 17.59 -9.38 -4.37
N LYS A 163 17.02 -8.17 -4.24
CA LYS A 163 16.01 -7.65 -5.17
C LYS A 163 16.60 -6.69 -6.19
N GLU A 164 16.03 -6.70 -7.40
CA GLU A 164 16.35 -5.72 -8.45
C GLU A 164 15.82 -4.32 -8.13
N ILE A 165 14.62 -4.21 -7.54
CA ILE A 165 14.00 -2.93 -7.19
C ILE A 165 13.98 -2.73 -5.69
N ASN A 166 14.56 -1.61 -5.27
CA ASN A 166 14.80 -1.27 -3.88
C ASN A 166 14.37 0.16 -3.57
N SER A 167 13.99 0.36 -2.30
CA SER A 167 13.74 1.66 -1.68
C SER A 167 12.86 2.59 -2.51
N ILE A 168 11.62 2.18 -2.76
CA ILE A 168 10.65 2.93 -3.55
C ILE A 168 10.10 4.08 -2.71
N LEU A 169 10.52 5.30 -3.03
CA LEU A 169 10.17 6.53 -2.33
C LEU A 169 9.19 7.37 -3.12
N LEU A 170 7.99 7.61 -2.56
CA LEU A 170 7.06 8.61 -3.06
C LEU A 170 7.23 9.92 -2.29
N GLN A 171 7.67 10.96 -2.97
CA GLN A 171 7.80 12.32 -2.44
C GLN A 171 6.69 13.22 -3.00
N THR A 172 6.04 14.01 -2.14
CA THR A 172 5.00 14.94 -2.56
C THR A 172 4.83 16.11 -1.58
N LEU A 173 4.07 17.12 -1.97
CA LEU A 173 3.67 18.20 -1.09
C LEU A 173 2.44 17.79 -0.26
N ALA A 174 2.65 17.44 1.00
CA ALA A 174 1.59 17.06 1.94
C ALA A 174 1.63 17.92 3.21
N GLY A 175 0.46 18.35 3.68
CA GLY A 175 0.37 19.25 4.84
C GLY A 175 1.14 20.58 4.72
N GLY A 176 1.39 21.05 3.48
CA GLY A 176 2.16 22.27 3.22
C GLY A 176 3.69 22.10 3.25
N LYS A 177 4.18 20.87 3.44
CA LYS A 177 5.61 20.53 3.46
C LYS A 177 5.90 19.41 2.46
N VAL A 178 7.16 19.29 2.04
CA VAL A 178 7.59 18.10 1.29
C VAL A 178 7.61 16.93 2.26
N MET A 179 6.94 15.84 1.90
CA MET A 179 6.88 14.62 2.68
C MET A 179 7.28 13.43 1.81
N ASN A 180 7.89 12.43 2.45
CA ASN A 180 8.35 11.19 1.83
C ASN A 180 7.58 10.01 2.41
N ALA A 181 7.17 9.08 1.56
CA ALA A 181 6.61 7.80 1.93
C ALA A 181 7.47 6.70 1.31
N GLU A 182 8.14 5.92 2.16
CA GLU A 182 8.93 4.77 1.76
C GLU A 182 7.99 3.56 1.64
N LEU A 183 7.71 3.13 0.41
CA LEU A 183 6.66 2.16 0.13
C LEU A 183 7.07 0.74 0.56
N ASN A 184 8.35 0.39 0.52
CA ASN A 184 8.84 -0.90 1.00
C ASN A 184 8.62 -1.04 2.52
N GLU A 185 8.91 0.00 3.30
CA GLU A 185 8.67 0.06 4.74
C GLU A 185 7.18 0.05 5.07
N ILE A 186 6.35 0.78 4.31
CA ILE A 186 4.89 0.69 4.46
C ILE A 186 4.42 -0.75 4.27
N MET A 187 4.90 -1.46 3.25
CA MET A 187 4.52 -2.86 3.04
C MET A 187 5.02 -3.79 4.17
N LYS A 188 6.21 -3.56 4.73
CA LYS A 188 6.72 -4.27 5.91
C LYS A 188 5.88 -4.02 7.16
N ASP A 189 5.49 -2.77 7.38
CA ASP A 189 4.62 -2.40 8.49
C ASP A 189 3.21 -2.99 8.31
N LEU A 190 2.66 -3.02 7.09
CA LEU A 190 1.39 -3.66 6.78
C LEU A 190 1.41 -5.17 7.06
N ARG A 191 2.51 -5.85 6.71
CA ARG A 191 2.71 -7.26 7.06
C ARG A 191 2.73 -7.46 8.57
N SER A 192 3.41 -6.59 9.30
CA SER A 192 3.46 -6.64 10.76
C SER A 192 2.08 -6.38 11.39
N LEU A 193 1.33 -5.43 10.83
CA LEU A 193 -0.07 -5.16 11.20
C LEU A 193 -0.96 -6.39 10.96
N CYS A 194 -0.82 -7.05 9.82
CA CYS A 194 -1.57 -8.27 9.50
C CYS A 194 -1.32 -9.36 10.55
N LEU A 195 -0.06 -9.66 10.86
CA LEU A 195 0.30 -10.69 11.84
C LEU A 195 -0.25 -10.39 13.24
N GLU A 196 -0.17 -9.13 13.69
CA GLU A 196 -0.72 -8.73 14.99
C GLU A 196 -2.26 -8.80 14.99
N LEU A 197 -2.90 -8.43 13.89
CA LEU A 197 -4.35 -8.55 13.73
C LEU A 197 -4.80 -10.02 13.77
N GLU A 198 -4.11 -10.89 13.04
CA GLU A 198 -4.34 -12.34 13.04
C GLU A 198 -4.25 -12.90 14.46
N LYS A 199 -3.17 -12.59 15.17
CA LYS A 199 -2.97 -13.02 16.57
C LYS A 199 -4.12 -12.59 17.48
N ARG A 200 -4.59 -11.35 17.36
CA ARG A 200 -5.72 -10.85 18.17
C ARG A 200 -7.03 -11.57 17.83
N ILE A 201 -7.28 -11.86 16.56
CA ILE A 201 -8.48 -12.61 16.13
C ILE A 201 -8.39 -14.06 16.61
N GLU A 202 -7.23 -14.70 16.51
CA GLU A 202 -7.01 -16.07 17.01
C GLU A 202 -7.24 -16.15 18.52
N GLN A 203 -6.73 -15.20 19.30
CA GLN A 203 -6.98 -15.13 20.74
C GLN A 203 -8.49 -14.98 21.03
N LEU A 204 -9.19 -14.12 20.29
CA LEU A 204 -10.63 -13.96 20.40
C LEU A 204 -11.37 -15.29 20.12
N CYS A 205 -10.90 -16.07 19.16
CA CYS A 205 -11.47 -17.38 18.86
C CYS A 205 -11.28 -18.34 20.03
N VAL A 206 -10.09 -18.39 20.63
CA VAL A 206 -9.80 -19.24 21.80
C VAL A 206 -10.68 -18.82 22.99
N ASP A 207 -10.71 -17.53 23.32
CA ASP A 207 -11.44 -17.01 24.49
C ASP A 207 -12.94 -17.26 24.43
N LYS A 208 -13.51 -17.24 23.22
CA LYS A 208 -14.95 -17.43 22.98
C LYS A 208 -15.32 -18.80 22.42
N ASN A 209 -14.35 -19.71 22.31
CA ASN A 209 -14.50 -21.02 21.70
C ASN A 209 -15.16 -20.95 20.30
N LEU A 210 -14.70 -20.00 19.46
CA LEU A 210 -15.17 -19.83 18.09
C LEU A 210 -14.41 -20.75 17.14
N ILE A 211 -15.10 -21.24 16.12
CA ILE A 211 -14.52 -22.11 15.11
C ILE A 211 -14.23 -21.29 13.86
N ALA A 212 -13.01 -21.37 13.35
CA ALA A 212 -12.63 -20.77 12.08
C ALA A 212 -13.13 -21.65 10.91
N PRO A 213 -14.17 -21.25 10.16
CA PRO A 213 -14.72 -22.07 9.10
C PRO A 213 -13.84 -22.05 7.84
N ASN A 214 -14.10 -22.97 6.91
CA ASN A 214 -13.58 -22.88 5.54
C ASN A 214 -14.58 -22.04 4.68
N TRP A 215 -14.13 -20.89 4.19
CA TRP A 215 -14.91 -19.99 3.33
C TRP A 215 -14.68 -20.14 1.83
N GLU A 216 -13.83 -21.05 1.35
CA GLU A 216 -13.42 -21.17 -0.06
C GLU A 216 -14.58 -21.12 -1.08
N ARG A 217 -15.74 -21.72 -0.74
CA ARG A 217 -16.92 -21.75 -1.64
C ARG A 217 -17.81 -20.51 -1.57
N LYS A 218 -17.56 -19.59 -0.63
CA LYS A 218 -18.38 -18.42 -0.32
C LYS A 218 -17.58 -17.10 -0.36
N GLN A 219 -16.26 -17.17 -0.39
CA GLN A 219 -15.36 -16.04 -0.52
C GLN A 219 -15.11 -15.73 -2.01
N ASP A 220 -15.07 -14.44 -2.35
CA ASP A 220 -14.65 -13.91 -3.67
C ASP A 220 -15.31 -14.63 -4.87
N ILE A 221 -16.63 -14.84 -4.82
CA ILE A 221 -17.38 -15.66 -5.78
C ILE A 221 -17.57 -14.99 -7.15
N LEU A 222 -17.28 -15.74 -8.22
CA LEU A 222 -17.62 -15.36 -9.60
C LEU A 222 -18.93 -16.02 -10.04
N ILE A 223 -19.98 -15.21 -10.23
CA ILE A 223 -21.27 -15.70 -10.73
C ILE A 223 -21.32 -15.56 -12.26
N LYS A 224 -21.50 -16.69 -12.97
CA LYS A 224 -21.70 -16.72 -14.42
C LYS A 224 -23.18 -16.93 -14.76
N ILE A 225 -23.83 -15.90 -15.30
CA ILE A 225 -25.22 -15.98 -15.75
C ILE A 225 -25.22 -16.28 -17.25
N LYS A 226 -25.86 -17.38 -17.67
CA LYS A 226 -26.08 -17.70 -19.09
C LYS A 226 -27.40 -17.12 -19.55
N GLN A 227 -27.42 -16.48 -20.72
CA GLN A 227 -28.68 -16.14 -21.40
C GLN A 227 -29.29 -17.42 -22.00
N GLU A 228 -30.54 -17.70 -21.69
CA GLU A 228 -31.33 -18.67 -22.45
C GLU A 228 -31.56 -18.12 -23.87
N LYS A 229 -31.27 -18.93 -24.88
CA LYS A 229 -31.69 -18.64 -26.26
C LYS A 229 -33.21 -18.76 -26.29
N LYS A 230 -33.89 -17.64 -26.58
CA LYS A 230 -35.31 -17.64 -26.93
C LYS A 230 -35.54 -18.36 -28.24
#